data_AF-A9FPT2-F1
#
_entry.id   AF-A9FPT2-F1
#
_cell.length_a   1.000
_cell.length_b   1.000
_cell.length_c   1.000
_cell.angle_alpha   90.00
_cell.angle_beta   90.00
_cell.angle_gamma   90.00
#
_symmetry.space_group_name_H-M   'P 1'
#
loop_
_entity.id
_entity.type
_entity.pdbx_description
1 polymer ?
#
loop_
_entity_poly.entity_id
_entity_poly.type
_entity_poly.pdbx_seq_one_letter_code
_entity_poly.pdbx_strand_id
1 'polypeptide(L)'
;MILAIVEGALLVVGCIFMLLAAVGILRMPDLFTRLQVTSKASVFGMTCIISASALHFYDPAVTTRAIVIIAFVALTMPVATHLLARAGYTTNTPLSPETVVNELAAHYDPTTHTLAGTEPRTRAFELAPGAAVVGKRIAELGLPAGVLIRAIHREGGTVVPRGQTILEAGDRLEVLVEPAELGRVREIFEA
;
A
#
# COMPACT_ATOMS: atom_id res chain seq x y z
N MET A 1 44.45 14.37 18.56
CA MET A 1 44.94 13.74 17.31
C MET A 1 43.96 12.70 16.78
N ILE A 2 43.66 11.62 17.53
CA ILE A 2 42.72 10.56 17.10
C ILE A 2 41.35 11.14 16.73
N LEU A 3 40.82 12.01 17.57
CA LEU A 3 39.52 12.62 17.35
C LEU A 3 39.43 13.44 16.04
N ALA A 4 40.43 14.27 15.75
CA ALA A 4 40.46 15.07 14.52
C ALA A 4 40.48 14.18 13.26
N ILE A 5 41.11 13.00 13.36
CA ILE A 5 41.09 12.00 12.28
C ILE A 5 39.68 11.42 12.10
N VAL A 6 38.98 11.12 13.20
CA VAL A 6 37.60 10.62 13.16
C VAL A 6 36.66 11.67 12.56
N GLU A 7 36.72 12.93 13.03
CA GLU A 7 35.94 14.05 12.50
C GLU A 7 36.18 14.23 10.99
N GLY A 8 37.45 14.29 10.58
CA GLY A 8 37.83 14.42 9.17
C GLY A 8 37.34 13.24 8.32
N ALA A 9 37.45 12.01 8.82
CA ALA A 9 36.96 10.82 8.12
C ALA A 9 35.43 10.86 7.94
N LEU A 10 34.67 11.21 8.99
CA LEU A 10 33.22 11.36 8.91
C LEU A 10 32.80 12.43 7.90
N LEU A 11 33.50 13.58 7.87
CA LEU A 11 33.23 14.63 6.87
C LEU A 11 33.49 14.15 5.45
N VAL A 12 34.65 13.52 5.20
CA VAL A 12 35.01 13.03 3.86
C VAL A 12 34.03 11.97 3.39
N VAL A 13 33.72 10.98 4.22
CA VAL A 13 32.74 9.93 3.90
C VAL A 13 31.37 10.56 3.66
N GLY A 14 30.93 11.46 4.54
CA GLY A 14 29.65 12.14 4.41
C GLY A 14 29.52 12.92 3.10
N CYS A 15 30.55 13.70 2.74
CA CYS A 15 30.61 14.43 1.47
C CYS A 15 30.60 13.51 0.24
N ILE A 16 31.30 12.38 0.28
CA ILE A 16 31.27 11.37 -0.79
C ILE A 16 29.85 10.84 -0.97
N PHE A 17 29.14 10.49 0.11
CA PHE A 17 27.76 10.02 0.03
C PHE A 17 26.78 11.08 -0.48
N MET A 18 26.97 12.35 -0.08
CA MET A 18 26.18 13.47 -0.62
C MET A 18 26.42 13.67 -2.13
N LEU A 19 27.67 13.53 -2.59
CA LEU A 19 28.01 13.57 -4.00
C LEU A 19 27.38 12.40 -4.76
N LEU A 20 27.47 11.18 -4.22
CA LEU A 20 26.85 10.00 -4.81
C LEU A 20 25.32 10.12 -4.88
N ALA A 21 24.69 10.73 -3.89
CA ALA A 21 23.25 11.02 -3.93
C ALA A 21 22.92 11.97 -5.09
N ALA A 22 23.67 13.07 -5.24
CA ALA A 22 23.47 14.04 -6.32
C ALA A 22 23.69 13.42 -7.70
N VAL A 23 24.77 12.65 -7.88
CA VAL A 23 25.06 11.92 -9.12
C VAL A 23 23.97 10.87 -9.39
N GLY A 24 23.50 10.19 -8.35
CA GLY A 24 22.42 9.20 -8.43
C GLY A 24 21.13 9.79 -8.98
N ILE A 25 20.74 10.99 -8.54
CA ILE A 25 19.57 11.71 -9.08
C ILE A 25 19.70 11.95 -10.58
N LEU A 26 20.90 12.33 -11.04
CA LEU A 26 21.14 12.71 -12.43
C LEU A 26 21.32 11.49 -13.35
N ARG A 27 21.87 10.40 -12.84
CA ARG A 27 22.26 9.23 -13.64
C ARG A 27 21.19 8.14 -13.71
N MET A 28 20.35 8.01 -12.69
CA MET A 28 19.40 6.90 -12.61
C MET A 28 18.24 7.06 -13.63
N PRO A 29 17.81 5.96 -14.27
CA PRO A 29 16.98 5.99 -15.48
C PRO A 29 15.54 6.46 -15.23
N ASP A 30 14.98 6.21 -14.05
CA ASP A 30 13.58 6.55 -13.73
C ASP A 30 13.41 7.17 -12.34
N LEU A 31 12.18 7.61 -12.04
CA LEU A 31 11.84 8.23 -10.76
C LEU A 31 12.11 7.29 -9.57
N PHE A 32 11.78 6.00 -9.68
CA PHE A 32 11.84 5.04 -8.58
C PHE A 32 13.29 4.70 -8.20
N THR A 33 14.14 4.48 -9.20
CA THR A 33 15.58 4.25 -9.03
C THR A 33 16.29 5.51 -8.49
N ARG A 34 15.91 6.71 -8.96
CA ARG A 34 16.39 7.98 -8.37
C ARG A 34 16.02 8.10 -6.90
N LEU A 35 14.77 7.82 -6.53
CA LEU A 35 14.30 7.87 -5.14
C LEU A 35 15.05 6.87 -4.25
N GLN A 36 15.29 5.66 -4.72
CA GLN A 36 16.00 4.63 -3.96
C GLN A 36 17.45 5.04 -3.65
N VAL A 37 18.18 5.54 -4.65
CA VAL A 37 19.58 5.96 -4.46
C VAL A 37 19.66 7.21 -3.58
N THR A 38 18.82 8.20 -3.85
CA THR A 38 18.84 9.48 -3.14
C THR A 38 18.50 9.33 -1.67
N SER A 39 17.43 8.60 -1.35
CA SER A 39 16.94 8.46 0.03
C SER A 39 17.97 7.78 0.93
N LYS A 40 18.63 6.71 0.44
CA LYS A 40 19.62 5.96 1.21
C LYS A 40 20.94 6.71 1.35
N ALA A 41 21.47 7.22 0.24
CA ALA A 41 22.77 7.87 0.23
C ALA A 41 22.76 9.22 0.97
N SER A 42 21.69 10.01 0.83
CA SER A 42 21.61 11.32 1.48
C SER A 42 21.45 11.23 3.00
N VAL A 43 20.63 10.31 3.52
CA VAL A 43 20.48 10.10 4.97
C VAL A 43 21.79 9.67 5.61
N PHE A 44 22.51 8.73 4.99
CA PHE A 44 23.80 8.27 5.50
C PHE A 44 24.84 9.40 5.44
N GLY A 45 24.96 10.10 4.32
CA GLY A 45 25.90 11.21 4.15
C GLY A 45 25.66 12.35 5.14
N MET A 46 24.39 12.75 5.30
CA MET A 46 23.98 13.78 6.25
C MET A 46 24.26 13.36 7.70
N THR A 47 24.00 12.10 8.04
CA THR A 47 24.30 11.55 9.38
C THR A 47 25.79 11.67 9.70
N CYS A 48 26.68 11.27 8.77
CA CYS A 48 28.12 11.40 8.97
C CYS A 48 28.56 12.86 9.17
N ILE A 49 28.05 13.79 8.36
CA ILE A 49 28.41 15.23 8.45
C ILE A 49 27.93 15.83 9.78
N ILE A 50 26.70 15.52 10.20
CA ILE A 50 26.12 16.03 11.45
C ILE A 50 26.80 15.38 12.67
N SER A 51 27.16 14.11 12.60
CA SER A 51 27.93 13.46 13.66
C SER A 51 29.34 14.06 13.78
N ALA A 52 30.00 14.43 12.67
CA ALA A 52 31.27 15.14 12.73
C ALA A 52 31.15 16.51 13.41
N SER A 53 30.08 17.27 13.14
CA SER A 53 29.87 18.56 13.79
C SER A 53 29.58 18.42 15.29
N ALA A 54 28.80 17.42 15.70
CA ALA A 54 28.58 17.11 17.11
C ALA A 54 29.89 16.77 17.84
N LEU A 55 30.75 15.97 17.20
CA LEU A 55 32.08 15.65 17.73
C LEU A 55 32.99 16.88 17.79
N HIS A 56 32.93 17.80 16.82
CA HIS A 56 33.81 18.97 16.80
C HIS A 56 33.57 19.94 17.97
N PHE A 57 32.31 20.25 18.28
CA PHE A 57 31.97 21.31 19.22
C PHE A 57 32.02 20.89 20.69
N TYR A 58 31.93 19.59 21.00
CA TYR A 58 31.85 19.06 22.38
C TYR A 58 30.76 19.70 23.26
N ASP A 59 29.80 20.39 22.65
CA ASP A 59 28.75 21.09 23.36
C ASP A 59 27.51 20.20 23.47
N PRO A 60 26.96 19.98 24.69
CA PRO A 60 25.74 19.22 24.88
C PRO A 60 24.55 19.76 24.08
N ALA A 61 24.45 21.09 23.88
CA ALA A 61 23.34 21.67 23.13
C ALA A 61 23.47 21.37 21.63
N VAL A 62 24.67 21.46 21.04
CA VAL A 62 24.92 21.04 19.65
C VAL A 62 24.65 19.54 19.47
N THR A 63 25.18 18.70 20.37
CA THR A 63 25.04 17.24 20.29
C THR A 63 23.57 16.80 20.37
N THR A 64 22.79 17.40 21.27
CA THR A 64 21.36 17.09 21.40
C THR A 64 20.60 17.44 20.12
N ARG A 65 20.86 18.62 19.53
CA ARG A 65 20.23 19.03 18.25
C ARG A 65 20.64 18.09 17.12
N ALA A 66 21.91 17.71 17.04
CA ALA A 66 22.43 16.77 16.05
C ALA A 66 21.69 15.43 16.08
N ILE A 67 21.52 14.84 17.27
CA ILE A 67 20.78 13.58 17.45
C ILE A 67 19.31 13.74 17.00
N VAL A 68 18.66 14.83 17.39
CA VAL A 68 17.27 15.12 16.99
C VAL A 68 17.15 15.27 15.48
N ILE A 69 18.07 15.98 14.82
CA ILE A 69 18.06 16.15 13.36
C ILE A 69 18.27 14.80 12.66
N ILE A 70 19.25 14.01 13.09
CA ILE A 70 19.53 12.68 12.51
C ILE A 70 18.29 11.79 12.64
N ALA A 71 17.69 11.72 13.83
CA ALA A 71 16.49 10.92 14.06
C ALA A 71 15.31 11.40 13.20
N PHE A 72 15.09 12.72 13.14
CA PHE A 72 14.01 13.31 12.36
C PHE A 72 14.17 13.02 10.86
N VAL A 73 15.37 13.22 10.31
CA VAL A 73 15.66 12.93 8.89
C VAL A 73 15.53 11.43 8.60
N ALA A 74 16.06 10.57 9.48
CA ALA A 74 15.97 9.12 9.31
C ALA A 74 14.51 8.62 9.31
N LEU A 75 13.62 9.23 10.10
CA LEU A 75 12.20 8.88 10.16
C LEU A 75 11.39 9.47 9.00
N THR A 76 11.71 10.69 8.57
CA THR A 76 10.93 11.39 7.54
C THR A 76 11.27 10.95 6.12
N MET A 77 12.50 10.52 5.86
CA MET A 77 12.92 10.11 4.50
C MET A 77 12.21 8.87 3.95
N PRO A 78 11.95 7.80 4.73
CA PRO A 78 11.14 6.66 4.26
C PRO A 78 9.71 7.09 3.89
N VAL A 79 9.08 7.92 4.71
CA VAL A 79 7.71 8.41 4.46
C VAL A 79 7.67 9.28 3.22
N ALA A 80 8.59 10.24 3.09
CA ALA A 80 8.69 11.11 1.92
C ALA A 80 8.90 10.30 0.63
N THR A 81 9.82 9.34 0.66
CA THR A 81 10.13 8.48 -0.50
C THR A 81 8.95 7.61 -0.90
N HIS A 82 8.25 7.02 0.07
CA HIS A 82 7.07 6.21 -0.19
C HIS A 82 5.92 7.04 -0.79
N LEU A 83 5.66 8.23 -0.26
CA LEU A 83 4.63 9.13 -0.79
C LEU A 83 4.96 9.60 -2.21
N LEU A 84 6.22 9.94 -2.50
CA LEU A 84 6.67 10.32 -3.84
C LEU A 84 6.58 9.15 -4.82
N ALA A 85 6.98 7.94 -4.41
CA ALA A 85 6.86 6.75 -5.25
C ALA A 85 5.39 6.44 -5.55
N ARG A 86 4.52 6.49 -4.55
CA ARG A 86 3.07 6.27 -4.72
C ARG A 86 2.47 7.32 -5.66
N ALA A 87 2.77 8.60 -5.44
CA ALA A 87 2.30 9.67 -6.31
C ALA A 87 2.78 9.47 -7.75
N GLY A 88 4.07 9.21 -7.95
CA GLY A 88 4.66 8.95 -9.25
C GLY A 88 4.02 7.77 -9.99
N TYR A 89 3.71 6.69 -9.27
CA TYR A 89 3.00 5.55 -9.84
C TYR A 89 1.55 5.90 -10.21
N THR A 90 0.83 6.59 -9.33
CA THR A 90 -0.57 6.98 -9.58
C THR A 90 -0.73 7.98 -10.72
N THR A 91 0.28 8.80 -11.01
CA THR A 91 0.27 9.73 -12.15
C THR A 91 0.80 9.10 -13.45
N ASN A 92 0.97 7.78 -13.50
CA ASN A 92 1.52 7.03 -14.64
C ASN A 92 2.88 7.58 -15.11
N THR A 93 3.78 7.88 -14.18
CA THR A 93 5.15 8.25 -14.54
C THR A 93 5.82 7.08 -15.29
N PRO A 94 6.50 7.32 -16.42
CA PRO A 94 7.18 6.25 -17.16
C PRO A 94 8.16 5.48 -16.29
N LEU A 95 8.09 4.14 -16.37
CA LEU A 95 9.08 3.24 -15.79
C LEU A 95 10.31 3.15 -16.70
N SER A 96 11.45 2.76 -16.13
CA SER A 96 12.64 2.46 -16.94
C SER A 96 12.33 1.39 -18.00
N PRO A 97 12.88 1.52 -19.23
CA PRO A 97 12.80 0.45 -20.23
C PRO A 97 13.41 -0.88 -19.77
N GLU A 98 14.27 -0.85 -18.75
CA GLU A 98 14.90 -2.02 -18.14
C GLU A 98 13.98 -2.76 -17.14
N THR A 99 12.80 -2.21 -16.83
CA THR A 99 11.85 -2.83 -15.91
C THR A 99 11.18 -4.03 -16.57
N VAL A 100 11.56 -5.24 -16.15
CA VAL A 100 11.00 -6.51 -16.65
C VAL A 100 9.73 -6.92 -15.91
N VAL A 101 9.64 -6.63 -14.62
CA VAL A 101 8.55 -7.10 -13.74
C VAL A 101 7.79 -5.91 -13.17
N ASN A 102 6.48 -5.90 -13.38
CA ASN A 102 5.55 -4.97 -12.73
C ASN A 102 4.24 -5.70 -12.39
N GLU A 103 4.22 -6.41 -11.26
CA GLU A 103 3.04 -7.13 -10.78
C GLU A 103 1.89 -6.17 -10.43
N LEU A 104 2.22 -4.95 -9.98
CA LEU A 104 1.23 -3.95 -9.59
C LEU A 104 0.40 -3.47 -10.79
N ALA A 105 0.95 -3.47 -12.02
CA ALA A 105 0.22 -3.07 -13.22
C ALA A 105 -0.98 -3.98 -13.52
N ALA A 106 -0.91 -5.27 -13.18
CA ALA A 106 -2.02 -6.20 -13.38
C ALA A 106 -3.20 -5.91 -12.43
N HIS A 107 -2.94 -5.26 -11.32
CA HIS A 107 -3.90 -5.05 -10.23
C HIS A 107 -4.29 -3.60 -10.02
N TYR A 108 -3.68 -2.64 -10.70
CA TYR A 108 -3.96 -1.22 -10.50
C TYR A 108 -4.65 -0.64 -11.72
N ASP A 109 -5.85 -0.09 -11.53
CA ASP A 109 -6.53 0.70 -12.56
C ASP A 109 -6.11 2.17 -12.44
N PRO A 110 -5.35 2.69 -13.42
CA PRO A 110 -4.86 4.07 -13.40
C PRO A 110 -5.95 5.13 -13.59
N THR A 111 -7.13 4.75 -14.08
CA THR A 111 -8.25 5.67 -14.37
C THR A 111 -9.11 5.88 -13.14
N THR A 112 -9.39 4.79 -12.42
CA THR A 112 -10.21 4.81 -11.21
C THR A 112 -9.37 4.92 -9.93
N HIS A 113 -8.04 4.82 -10.04
CA HIS A 113 -7.09 4.72 -8.93
C HIS A 113 -7.44 3.59 -7.93
N THR A 114 -8.08 2.53 -8.42
CA THR A 114 -8.49 1.39 -7.60
C THR A 114 -7.50 0.23 -7.77
N LEU A 115 -7.21 -0.43 -6.66
CA LEU A 115 -6.48 -1.70 -6.67
C LEU A 115 -7.52 -2.82 -6.78
N ALA A 116 -7.49 -3.56 -7.88
CA ALA A 116 -8.14 -4.85 -8.02
C ALA A 116 -7.50 -5.81 -7.01
N GLY A 117 -8.11 -5.90 -5.83
CA GLY A 117 -7.76 -6.91 -4.85
C GLY A 117 -7.95 -8.30 -5.43
N THR A 118 -7.06 -9.22 -5.05
CA THR A 118 -7.28 -10.67 -5.12
C THR A 118 -8.38 -11.14 -4.16
N GLU A 119 -8.92 -10.24 -3.33
CA GLU A 119 -10.00 -10.57 -2.42
C GLU A 119 -11.33 -10.73 -3.17
N PRO A 120 -12.14 -11.75 -2.80
CA PRO A 120 -13.46 -11.91 -3.37
C PRO A 120 -14.30 -10.64 -3.13
N ARG A 121 -15.10 -10.25 -4.11
CA ARG A 121 -15.84 -8.99 -4.11
C ARG A 121 -17.12 -9.14 -3.30
N THR A 122 -17.34 -8.29 -2.31
CA THR A 122 -18.67 -8.18 -1.70
C THR A 122 -19.60 -7.45 -2.66
N ARG A 123 -20.65 -8.12 -3.12
CA ARG A 123 -21.78 -7.52 -3.85
C ARG A 123 -23.04 -7.58 -3.02
N ALA A 124 -23.79 -6.48 -3.06
CA ALA A 124 -25.13 -6.43 -2.50
C ALA A 124 -26.15 -6.93 -3.55
N PHE A 125 -26.98 -7.90 -3.18
CA PHE A 125 -28.11 -8.37 -3.96
C PHE A 125 -29.40 -8.09 -3.19
N GLU A 126 -30.44 -7.62 -3.86
CA GLU A 126 -31.74 -7.37 -3.26
C GLU A 126 -32.76 -8.35 -3.84
N LEU A 127 -33.41 -9.13 -2.99
CA LEU A 127 -34.33 -10.18 -3.44
C LEU A 127 -35.69 -9.59 -3.79
N ALA A 128 -36.04 -9.64 -5.07
CA ALA A 128 -37.35 -9.21 -5.54
C ALA A 128 -38.49 -10.10 -4.97
N PRO A 129 -39.73 -9.59 -4.83
CA PRO A 129 -40.90 -10.32 -4.29
C PRO A 129 -41.36 -11.60 -5.03
N GLY A 130 -40.58 -12.12 -5.98
CA GLY A 130 -40.83 -13.36 -6.69
C GLY A 130 -39.55 -14.10 -7.13
N ALA A 131 -38.38 -13.71 -6.60
CA ALA A 131 -37.12 -14.37 -6.94
C ALA A 131 -37.14 -15.85 -6.55
N ALA A 132 -36.59 -16.72 -7.39
CA ALA A 132 -36.69 -18.19 -7.24
C ALA A 132 -36.04 -18.76 -5.96
N VAL A 133 -35.28 -17.92 -5.26
CA VAL A 133 -34.57 -18.22 -4.01
C VAL A 133 -35.33 -17.81 -2.74
N VAL A 134 -36.38 -16.99 -2.87
CA VAL A 134 -37.22 -16.60 -1.74
C VAL A 134 -37.95 -17.82 -1.18
N GLY A 135 -37.93 -17.98 0.14
CA GLY A 135 -38.49 -19.12 0.86
C GLY A 135 -37.57 -20.33 0.94
N LYS A 136 -36.42 -20.35 0.26
CA LYS A 136 -35.43 -21.43 0.37
C LYS A 136 -34.45 -21.19 1.51
N ARG A 137 -33.92 -22.29 2.06
CA ARG A 137 -32.81 -22.24 3.02
C ARG A 137 -31.49 -22.00 2.29
N ILE A 138 -30.56 -21.28 2.92
CA ILE A 138 -29.23 -21.05 2.35
C ILE A 138 -28.52 -22.36 1.97
N ALA A 139 -28.67 -23.42 2.77
CA ALA A 139 -28.08 -24.73 2.49
C ALA A 139 -28.63 -25.41 1.22
N GLU A 140 -29.82 -25.02 0.75
CA GLU A 140 -30.48 -25.60 -0.43
C GLU A 140 -30.12 -24.84 -1.73
N LEU A 141 -29.43 -23.71 -1.62
CA LEU A 141 -29.07 -22.86 -2.76
C LEU A 141 -27.96 -23.45 -3.64
N GLY A 142 -27.18 -24.40 -3.12
CA GLY A 142 -26.08 -25.03 -3.87
C GLY A 142 -25.00 -24.02 -4.30
N LEU A 143 -24.66 -23.07 -3.43
CA LEU A 143 -23.66 -22.04 -3.74
C LEU A 143 -22.30 -22.67 -4.10
N PRO A 144 -21.64 -22.20 -5.18
CA PRO A 144 -20.33 -22.71 -5.58
C PRO A 144 -19.25 -22.35 -4.54
N ALA A 145 -18.14 -23.09 -4.57
CA ALA A 145 -16.97 -22.77 -3.76
C ALA A 145 -16.46 -21.35 -4.11
N GLY A 146 -16.07 -20.57 -3.11
CA GLY A 146 -15.66 -19.16 -3.30
C GLY A 146 -16.80 -18.14 -3.17
N VAL A 147 -18.03 -18.58 -2.83
CA VAL A 147 -19.19 -17.71 -2.58
C VAL A 147 -19.64 -17.81 -1.12
N LEU A 148 -19.77 -16.67 -0.44
CA LEU A 148 -20.22 -16.60 0.95
C LEU A 148 -21.18 -15.43 1.16
N ILE A 149 -22.41 -15.72 1.58
CA ILE A 149 -23.33 -14.70 2.12
C ILE A 149 -22.76 -14.29 3.49
N ARG A 150 -22.34 -13.04 3.66
CA ARG A 150 -21.74 -12.51 4.90
C ARG A 150 -22.79 -11.95 5.85
N ALA A 151 -23.79 -11.28 5.30
CA ALA A 151 -24.85 -10.64 6.05
C ALA A 151 -26.14 -10.58 5.22
N ILE A 152 -27.27 -10.59 5.93
CA ILE A 152 -28.61 -10.35 5.38
C ILE A 152 -29.18 -9.16 6.12
N HIS A 153 -29.58 -8.11 5.42
CA HIS A 153 -30.27 -6.98 6.01
C HIS A 153 -31.75 -7.02 5.61
N ARG A 154 -32.63 -6.94 6.61
CA ARG A 154 -34.10 -6.88 6.44
C ARG A 154 -34.70 -5.82 7.36
N GLU A 155 -35.99 -5.53 7.21
CA GLU A 155 -36.67 -4.44 7.94
C GLU A 155 -36.51 -4.51 9.48
N GLY A 156 -36.23 -5.69 10.05
CA GLY A 156 -35.97 -5.90 11.49
C GLY A 156 -34.49 -5.86 11.93
N GLY A 157 -33.54 -5.62 11.03
CA GLY A 157 -32.10 -5.55 11.32
C GLY A 157 -31.24 -6.53 10.52
N THR A 158 -29.98 -6.68 10.94
CA THR A 158 -28.99 -7.56 10.28
C THR A 158 -29.06 -8.98 10.86
N VAL A 159 -29.26 -9.96 9.99
CA VAL A 159 -29.25 -11.39 10.30
C VAL A 159 -27.93 -11.99 9.84
N VAL A 160 -27.26 -12.72 10.73
CA VAL A 160 -26.06 -13.50 10.38
C VAL A 160 -26.50 -14.80 9.70
N PRO A 161 -26.11 -15.03 8.43
CA PRO A 161 -26.55 -16.18 7.66
C PRO A 161 -26.02 -17.50 8.22
N ARG A 162 -26.92 -18.47 8.37
CA ARG A 162 -26.64 -19.87 8.72
C ARG A 162 -27.25 -20.76 7.64
N GLY A 163 -26.82 -22.01 7.55
CA GLY A 163 -27.38 -22.95 6.57
C GLY A 163 -28.91 -23.13 6.66
N GLN A 164 -29.49 -22.92 7.86
CA GLN A 164 -30.94 -23.00 8.10
C GLN A 164 -31.68 -21.68 7.90
N THR A 165 -30.97 -20.56 7.70
CA THR A 165 -31.59 -19.25 7.48
C THR A 165 -32.39 -19.29 6.18
N ILE A 166 -33.64 -18.84 6.25
CA ILE A 166 -34.56 -18.76 5.11
C ILE A 166 -34.49 -17.35 4.54
N LEU A 167 -34.35 -17.26 3.22
CA LEU A 167 -34.34 -16.00 2.50
C LEU A 167 -35.77 -15.47 2.31
N GLU A 168 -35.96 -14.19 2.57
CA GLU A 168 -37.25 -13.50 2.47
C GLU A 168 -37.23 -12.46 1.34
N ALA A 169 -38.41 -12.14 0.79
CA ALA A 169 -38.55 -11.05 -0.16
C ALA A 169 -38.15 -9.73 0.51
N GLY A 170 -37.36 -8.90 -0.19
CA GLY A 170 -36.80 -7.66 0.36
C GLY A 170 -35.52 -7.84 1.19
N ASP A 171 -35.01 -9.06 1.35
CA ASP A 171 -33.69 -9.27 1.93
C ASP A 171 -32.61 -8.62 1.05
N ARG A 172 -31.72 -7.85 1.68
CA ARG A 172 -30.50 -7.34 1.06
C ARG A 172 -29.31 -8.17 1.51
N LEU A 173 -28.78 -8.99 0.61
CA LEU A 173 -27.68 -9.91 0.85
C LEU A 173 -26.35 -9.26 0.54
N GLU A 174 -25.43 -9.24 1.49
CA GLU A 174 -24.01 -8.96 1.23
C GLU A 174 -23.28 -10.26 0.94
N VAL A 175 -22.97 -10.49 -0.34
CA VAL A 175 -22.38 -11.75 -0.81
C VAL A 175 -20.96 -11.51 -1.25
N LEU A 176 -20.03 -12.19 -0.62
CA LEU A 176 -18.64 -12.31 -1.04
C LEU A 176 -18.56 -13.29 -2.22
N VAL A 177 -18.04 -12.85 -3.35
CA VAL A 177 -18.04 -13.62 -4.59
C VAL A 177 -16.66 -13.58 -5.24
N GLU A 178 -16.09 -14.75 -5.53
CA GLU A 178 -14.93 -14.85 -6.41
C GLU A 178 -15.29 -14.35 -7.83
N PRO A 179 -14.42 -13.55 -8.48
CA PRO A 179 -14.73 -12.97 -9.79
C PRO A 179 -15.18 -13.96 -10.87
N ALA A 180 -14.66 -15.20 -10.84
CA ALA A 180 -15.01 -16.25 -11.79
C ALA A 180 -16.46 -16.75 -11.65
N GLU A 181 -17.03 -16.72 -10.44
CA GLU A 181 -18.37 -17.25 -10.15
C GLU A 181 -19.48 -16.19 -10.26
N LEU A 182 -19.12 -14.94 -10.60
CA LEU A 182 -20.05 -13.80 -10.59
C LEU A 182 -21.28 -14.03 -11.49
N GLY A 183 -21.09 -14.61 -12.68
CA GLY A 183 -22.20 -14.88 -13.60
C GLY A 183 -23.23 -15.85 -13.00
N ARG A 184 -22.74 -16.96 -12.43
CA ARG A 184 -23.57 -18.00 -11.81
C ARG A 184 -24.30 -17.51 -10.57
N VAL A 185 -23.66 -16.65 -9.78
CA VAL A 185 -24.29 -16.03 -8.59
C VAL A 185 -25.43 -15.10 -8.99
N ARG A 186 -25.28 -14.32 -10.08
CA ARG A 186 -26.37 -13.47 -10.59
C ARG A 186 -27.57 -14.28 -11.04
N GLU A 187 -27.36 -15.39 -11.73
CA GLU A 187 -28.45 -16.29 -12.13
C GLU A 187 -29.19 -16.88 -10.92
N ILE A 188 -28.51 -17.11 -9.80
CA ILE A 188 -29.15 -17.64 -8.59
C ILE A 188 -30.01 -16.57 -7.90
N PHE A 189 -29.52 -15.32 -7.78
CA PHE A 189 -30.18 -14.29 -6.95
C PHE A 189 -31.02 -13.28 -7.74
N GLU A 190 -30.80 -13.12 -9.04
CA GLU A 190 -31.52 -12.17 -9.92
C GLU A 190 -32.57 -12.85 -10.83
N ALA A 191 -32.72 -14.18 -10.79
CA ALA A 191 -33.73 -14.94 -11.54
C ALA A 191 -35.02 -15.20 -10.75
#